data_AF-A0A7S2GDW2-F1
#
_entry.id   AF-A0A7S2GDW2-F1
#
_cell.length_a   1.000
_cell.length_b   1.000
_cell.length_c   1.000
_cell.angle_alpha   90.00
_cell.angle_beta   90.00
_cell.angle_gamma   90.00
#
_symmetry.space_group_name_H-M   'P 1'
#
loop_
_entity.id
_entity.type
_entity.pdbx_description
1 polymer ?
#
loop_
_entity_poly.entity_id
_entity_poly.type
_entity_poly.pdbx_seq_one_letter_code
_entity_poly.pdbx_strand_id
1 'polypeptide(L)'
;ADSAEGIVSSRGVTHRPLSHVMERTTFWATIFAGGSVGVFEASPAALLSDIRALEPTSLHSPPAFWTSVYKDFCFRLQTELSAAAVGESEGAVRTRVLRETQAMF
;
A
#
# COMPACT_ATOMS: atom_id res chain seq x y z
N ALA A 1 -18.33 12.52 32.04
CA ALA A 1 -18.69 11.40 31.16
C ALA A 1 -17.87 11.60 29.90
N ASP A 2 -16.63 11.11 29.98
CA ASP A 2 -15.57 11.25 29.01
C ASP A 2 -15.53 9.93 28.25
N SER A 3 -16.05 9.94 27.04
CA SER A 3 -16.03 8.80 26.13
C SER A 3 -15.90 9.35 24.71
N ALA A 4 -14.74 9.95 24.46
CA ALA A 4 -14.21 10.10 23.11
C ALA A 4 -13.82 8.70 22.61
N GLU A 5 -14.81 7.92 22.17
CA GLU A 5 -14.58 6.82 21.25
C GLU A 5 -13.89 7.43 20.02
N GLY A 6 -12.61 7.09 19.84
CA GLY A 6 -11.79 7.65 18.78
C GLY A 6 -12.46 7.44 17.44
N ILE A 7 -12.96 8.52 16.84
CA ILE A 7 -13.44 8.52 15.47
C ILE A 7 -12.24 8.12 14.63
N VAL A 8 -12.23 6.89 14.13
CA VAL A 8 -11.25 6.44 13.14
C VAL A 8 -11.51 7.26 11.88
N SER A 9 -10.82 8.40 11.76
CA SER A 9 -10.94 9.27 10.61
C SER A 9 -10.44 8.52 9.39
N SER A 10 -11.30 8.40 8.37
CA SER A 10 -10.96 7.74 7.11
C SER A 10 -9.82 8.50 6.44
N ARG A 11 -8.71 7.81 6.16
CA ARG A 11 -7.54 8.35 5.46
C ARG A 11 -7.43 7.70 4.10
N GLY A 12 -7.69 8.48 3.04
CA GLY A 12 -7.53 8.05 1.66
C GLY A 12 -6.23 8.57 1.04
N VAL A 13 -5.81 7.97 -0.07
CA VAL A 13 -4.74 8.51 -0.93
C VAL A 13 -5.24 8.61 -2.37
N THR A 14 -4.92 9.70 -3.05
CA THR A 14 -5.16 9.85 -4.49
C THR A 14 -3.83 9.91 -5.21
N HIS A 15 -3.62 9.00 -6.16
CA HIS A 15 -2.36 8.85 -6.89
C HIS A 15 -2.49 8.87 -8.40
N ARG A 16 -3.70 9.16 -8.89
CA ARG A 16 -3.98 9.37 -10.31
C ARG A 16 -4.75 10.67 -10.51
N PRO A 17 -4.82 11.16 -11.76
CA PRO A 17 -5.63 12.32 -12.07
C PRO A 17 -7.10 12.15 -11.65
N LEU A 18 -7.69 13.20 -11.09
CA LEU A 18 -9.12 13.27 -10.75
C LEU A 18 -10.06 13.18 -11.97
N SER A 19 -9.52 13.20 -13.20
CA SER A 19 -10.27 12.86 -14.40
C SER A 19 -10.70 11.38 -14.42
N HIS A 20 -10.02 10.51 -13.66
CA HIS A 20 -10.39 9.12 -13.50
C HIS A 20 -11.52 8.97 -12.48
N VAL A 21 -12.63 8.33 -12.89
CA VAL A 21 -13.85 8.25 -12.07
C VAL A 21 -13.60 7.62 -10.69
N MET A 22 -12.78 6.57 -10.61
CA MET A 22 -12.48 5.90 -9.33
C MET A 22 -11.79 6.84 -8.34
N GLU A 23 -10.83 7.65 -8.80
CA GLU A 23 -10.12 8.59 -7.93
C GLU A 23 -11.07 9.66 -7.42
N ARG A 24 -11.90 10.21 -8.31
CA ARG A 24 -12.89 11.21 -7.94
C ARG A 24 -13.90 10.67 -6.95
N THR A 25 -14.37 9.42 -7.14
CA THR A 25 -15.29 8.77 -6.21
C THR A 25 -14.65 8.56 -4.85
N THR A 26 -13.44 8.00 -4.79
CA THR A 26 -12.72 7.78 -3.52
C THR A 26 -12.43 9.10 -2.82
N PHE A 27 -11.94 10.10 -3.55
CA PHE A 27 -11.65 11.43 -3.02
C PHE A 27 -12.88 12.04 -2.35
N TRP A 28 -14.00 12.14 -3.08
CA TRP A 28 -15.20 12.76 -2.53
C TRP A 28 -15.84 11.90 -1.44
N ALA A 29 -15.85 10.57 -1.56
CA ALA A 29 -16.38 9.69 -0.53
C ALA A 29 -15.64 9.86 0.81
N THR A 30 -14.30 9.95 0.79
CA THR A 30 -13.50 10.21 1.98
C THR A 30 -13.80 11.58 2.58
N ILE A 31 -13.89 12.63 1.74
CA ILE A 31 -14.22 13.98 2.21
C ILE A 31 -15.64 14.05 2.81
N PHE A 32 -16.65 13.47 2.15
CA PHE A 32 -18.02 13.43 2.65
C PHE A 32 -18.15 12.66 3.98
N ALA A 33 -17.30 11.67 4.21
CA ALA A 33 -17.23 10.93 5.47
C ALA A 33 -16.48 11.68 6.60
N GLY A 34 -16.03 12.91 6.37
CA GLY A 34 -15.23 13.67 7.34
C GLY A 34 -13.78 13.17 7.48
N GLY A 35 -13.27 12.47 6.47
CA GLY A 35 -11.90 11.97 6.41
C GLY A 35 -10.91 12.97 5.82
N SER A 36 -9.68 12.52 5.64
CA SER A 36 -8.61 13.26 4.96
C SER A 36 -8.08 12.50 3.75
N VAL A 37 -7.71 13.21 2.70
CA VAL A 37 -7.10 12.61 1.50
C VAL A 37 -5.69 13.16 1.30
N GLY A 38 -4.70 12.27 1.28
CA GLY A 38 -3.34 12.62 0.87
C GLY A 38 -3.25 12.68 -0.65
N VAL A 39 -2.62 13.73 -1.18
CA VAL A 39 -2.38 13.90 -2.61
C VAL A 39 -0.95 13.47 -2.91
N PHE A 40 -0.82 12.50 -3.78
CA PHE A 40 0.44 11.89 -4.17
C PHE A 40 1.36 12.85 -4.94
N GLU A 41 2.67 12.79 -4.68
CA GLU A 41 3.67 13.40 -5.54
C GLU A 41 3.71 12.64 -6.88
N ALA A 42 3.58 13.32 -8.03
CA ALA A 42 3.26 12.73 -9.34
C ALA A 42 4.25 11.68 -9.94
N SER A 43 5.19 11.14 -9.17
CA SER A 43 6.15 10.12 -9.58
C SER A 43 5.80 8.75 -8.99
N PRO A 44 5.42 7.73 -9.78
CA PRO A 44 5.09 6.38 -9.28
C PRO A 44 6.11 5.73 -8.35
N ALA A 45 7.39 6.12 -8.46
CA ALA A 45 8.46 5.63 -7.57
C ALA A 45 8.28 6.07 -6.10
N ALA A 46 7.60 7.20 -5.87
CA ALA A 46 7.29 7.70 -4.53
C ALA A 46 6.03 7.05 -3.93
N LEU A 47 5.25 6.29 -4.69
CA LEU A 47 3.88 5.89 -4.30
C LEU A 47 3.85 5.06 -3.03
N LEU A 48 4.79 4.14 -2.91
CA LEU A 48 4.87 3.28 -1.74
C LEU A 48 5.38 4.07 -0.51
N SER A 49 6.25 5.06 -0.72
CA SER A 49 6.70 5.98 0.34
C SER A 49 5.56 6.87 0.84
N ASP A 50 4.76 7.41 -0.08
CA ASP A 50 3.63 8.27 0.27
C ASP A 50 2.51 7.48 0.95
N ILE A 51 2.22 6.25 0.48
CA ILE A 51 1.29 5.34 1.17
C ILE A 51 1.75 5.08 2.60
N ARG A 52 3.05 4.83 2.81
CA ARG A 52 3.61 4.61 4.15
C ARG A 52 3.52 5.86 5.03
N ALA A 53 3.80 7.04 4.49
CA ALA A 53 3.74 8.28 5.24
C ALA A 53 2.30 8.68 5.61
N LEU A 54 1.33 8.39 4.74
CA LEU A 54 -0.08 8.74 4.92
C LEU A 54 -0.85 7.69 5.74
N GLU A 55 -0.36 6.45 5.76
CA GLU A 55 -1.00 5.29 6.40
C GLU A 55 -2.52 5.25 6.10
N PRO A 56 -2.92 5.13 4.82
CA PRO A 56 -4.32 5.18 4.45
C PRO A 56 -5.09 4.01 5.06
N THR A 57 -6.29 4.28 5.56
CA THR A 57 -7.21 3.25 6.07
C THR A 57 -7.89 2.49 4.94
N SER A 58 -7.91 3.07 3.73
CA SER A 58 -8.40 2.42 2.51
C SER A 58 -7.53 2.80 1.31
N LEU A 59 -7.10 1.78 0.55
CA LEU A 59 -6.32 1.95 -0.67
C LEU A 59 -7.07 1.36 -1.86
N HIS A 60 -7.60 2.24 -2.71
CA HIS A 60 -8.24 1.84 -3.96
C HIS A 60 -7.24 1.93 -5.10
N SER A 61 -7.08 0.85 -5.87
CA SER A 61 -6.15 0.80 -6.99
C SER A 61 -6.59 -0.24 -8.03
N PRO A 62 -6.29 -0.01 -9.31
CA PRO A 62 -6.62 -0.91 -10.41
C PRO A 62 -5.73 -2.15 -10.36
N PRO A 63 -6.13 -3.23 -11.05
CA PRO A 63 -5.38 -4.49 -11.09
C PRO A 63 -3.90 -4.35 -11.46
N ALA A 64 -3.56 -3.41 -12.36
CA ALA A 64 -2.19 -3.18 -12.79
C ALA A 64 -1.26 -2.76 -11.64
N PHE A 65 -1.76 -1.97 -10.68
CA PHE A 65 -0.99 -1.59 -9.49
C PHE A 65 -0.67 -2.81 -8.63
N TRP A 66 -1.68 -3.63 -8.33
CA TRP A 66 -1.51 -4.84 -7.53
C TRP A 66 -0.61 -5.87 -8.22
N THR A 67 -0.66 -5.94 -9.54
CA THR A 67 0.26 -6.76 -10.35
C THR A 67 1.69 -6.27 -10.22
N SER A 68 1.93 -4.96 -10.18
CA SER A 68 3.27 -4.41 -9.95
C SER A 68 3.81 -4.80 -8.58
N VAL A 69 3.02 -4.59 -7.52
CA VAL A 69 3.37 -4.96 -6.14
C VAL A 69 3.69 -6.46 -6.04
N TYR A 70 2.89 -7.30 -6.71
CA TYR A 70 3.11 -8.74 -6.74
C TYR A 70 4.40 -9.13 -7.48
N LYS A 71 4.69 -8.49 -8.62
CA LYS A 71 5.93 -8.72 -9.38
C LYS A 71 7.17 -8.38 -8.55
N ASP A 72 7.15 -7.26 -7.83
CA ASP A 72 8.26 -6.86 -6.96
C ASP A 72 8.49 -7.89 -5.84
N PHE A 73 7.42 -8.38 -5.22
CA PHE A 73 7.50 -9.48 -4.25
C PHE A 73 8.11 -10.75 -4.86
N CYS A 74 7.63 -11.19 -6.02
CA CYS A 74 8.15 -12.38 -6.71
C CYS A 74 9.62 -12.24 -7.08
N PHE A 75 10.03 -11.07 -7.57
CA PHE A 75 11.42 -10.79 -7.92
C PHE A 75 12.34 -10.92 -6.69
N ARG A 76 11.95 -10.33 -5.56
CA ARG A 76 12.69 -10.45 -4.29
C ARG A 76 12.76 -11.88 -3.80
N LEU A 77 11.62 -12.58 -3.81
CA LEU A 77 11.55 -13.97 -3.41
C LEU A 77 12.50 -14.84 -4.25
N GLN A 78 12.50 -14.67 -5.57
CA GLN A 78 13.38 -15.42 -6.46
C GLN A 78 14.86 -15.15 -6.20
N THR A 79 15.21 -13.90 -5.91
CA THR A 79 16.57 -13.49 -5.57
C THR A 79 17.05 -14.18 -4.30
N GLU A 80 16.23 -14.14 -3.23
CA GLU A 80 16.54 -14.76 -1.95
C GLU A 80 16.58 -16.29 -2.02
N LEU A 81 15.67 -16.91 -2.78
CA LEU A 81 15.68 -18.36 -3.00
C LEU A 81 16.94 -18.82 -3.74
N SER A 82 17.43 -18.00 -4.67
CA SER A 82 18.67 -18.29 -5.41
C SER A 82 19.91 -18.13 -4.53
N ALA A 83 19.84 -17.30 -3.48
CA ALA A 83 20.90 -17.08 -2.51
C ALA A 83 20.81 -17.98 -1.26
N ALA A 84 19.69 -18.68 -1.09
CA ALA A 84 19.41 -19.51 0.08
C ALA A 84 20.41 -20.67 0.21
N ALA A 85 20.79 -20.97 1.45
CA ALA A 85 21.70 -22.07 1.75
C ALA A 85 21.05 -23.43 1.45
N VAL A 86 21.86 -24.42 1.10
CA VAL A 86 21.39 -25.79 0.84
C VAL A 86 20.72 -26.33 2.11
N GLY A 87 19.42 -26.62 2.03
CA GLY A 87 18.61 -27.13 3.13
C GLY A 87 17.67 -26.11 3.78
N GLU A 88 17.73 -24.83 3.39
CA GLU A 88 16.72 -23.85 3.81
C GLU A 88 15.38 -24.14 3.11
N SER A 89 14.28 -24.14 3.88
CA SER A 89 12.96 -24.41 3.29
C SER A 89 12.43 -23.18 2.57
N GLU A 90 11.84 -23.37 1.38
CA GLU A 90 11.23 -22.29 0.60
C GLU A 90 10.20 -21.49 1.42
N GLY A 91 9.44 -22.17 2.29
CA GLY A 91 8.47 -21.53 3.17
C GLY A 91 9.10 -20.57 4.19
N ALA A 92 10.29 -20.88 4.70
CA ALA A 92 11.03 -20.01 5.61
C ALA A 92 11.50 -18.74 4.89
N VAL A 93 12.10 -18.90 3.70
CA VAL A 93 12.55 -17.79 2.85
C VAL A 93 11.36 -16.90 2.48
N ARG A 94 10.25 -17.49 2.05
CA ARG A 94 9.03 -16.76 1.71
C ARG A 94 8.49 -15.93 2.89
N THR A 95 8.45 -16.52 4.08
CA THR A 95 7.95 -15.83 5.29
C THR A 95 8.87 -14.66 5.68
N ARG A 96 10.20 -14.84 5.55
CA ARG A 96 11.18 -13.78 5.76
C ARG A 96 10.97 -12.62 4.78
N VAL A 97 10.92 -12.92 3.47
CA VAL A 97 10.71 -11.91 2.42
C VAL A 97 9.40 -11.16 2.61
N LEU A 98 8.32 -11.85 2.99
CA LEU A 98 7.03 -11.21 3.31
C LEU A 98 7.17 -10.22 4.47
N ARG A 99 7.82 -10.62 5.57
CA ARG A 99 8.01 -9.76 6.74
C ARG A 99 8.84 -8.51 6.42
N GLU A 100 9.91 -8.67 5.65
CA GLU A 100 10.75 -7.55 5.21
C GLU A 100 10.02 -6.64 4.22
N THR A 101 9.20 -7.22 3.35
CA THR A 101 8.36 -6.46 2.41
C THR A 101 7.29 -5.66 3.16
N GLN A 102 6.67 -6.24 4.19
CA GLN A 102 5.75 -5.53 5.07
C GLN A 102 6.43 -4.38 5.82
N ALA A 103 7.68 -4.54 6.26
CA ALA A 103 8.41 -3.46 6.94
C ALA A 103 8.79 -2.28 6.00
N MET A 104 8.71 -2.48 4.68
CA MET A 104 8.92 -1.43 3.69
C MET A 104 7.66 -0.58 3.45
N PHE A 105 6.47 -1.15 3.67
CA PHE A 105 5.17 -0.49 3.52
C PHE A 105 4.63 -0.01 4.87
#